data_AF-A0A7S1M984-F1
#
_entry.id   AF-A0A7S1M984-F1
#
_cell.length_a   1.000
_cell.length_b   1.000
_cell.length_c   1.000
_cell.angle_alpha   90.00
_cell.angle_beta   90.00
_cell.angle_gamma   90.00
#
_symmetry.space_group_name_H-M   'P 1'
#
loop_
_entity.id
_entity.type
_entity.pdbx_description
1 polymer ?
#
loop_
_entity_poly.entity_id
_entity_poly.type
_entity_poly.pdbx_seq_one_letter_code
_entity_poly.pdbx_strand_id
1 'polypeptide(L)'
;MKLERNAALAEEKQKAAAAKSKVRAEQRHALKMRTLKYDKEYAEHQRKLIALRRKAKIEGNFFVEPEAKLLFVIRIVGIIKISPKVRKVLQLLRLRQLHNGVFLK
;
A
#
# COMPACT_ATOMS: atom_id res chain seq x y z
N MET A 1 -14.94 -47.57 -7.09
CA MET A 1 -14.01 -47.03 -8.13
C MET A 1 -14.04 -45.50 -8.30
N LYS A 2 -15.13 -44.81 -8.70
CA LYS A 2 -15.14 -43.33 -8.78
C LYS A 2 -15.58 -42.62 -7.47
N LEU A 3 -16.53 -43.20 -6.74
CA LEU A 3 -17.07 -42.63 -5.49
C LEU A 3 -16.05 -42.64 -4.34
N GLU A 4 -15.36 -43.76 -4.12
CA GLU A 4 -14.36 -43.88 -3.04
C GLU A 4 -13.14 -42.98 -3.29
N ARG A 5 -12.69 -42.86 -4.54
CA ARG A 5 -11.64 -41.92 -4.92
C ARG A 5 -12.04 -40.47 -4.64
N ASN A 6 -13.30 -40.11 -4.94
CA ASN A 6 -13.81 -38.77 -4.67
C ASN A 6 -13.95 -38.51 -3.16
N ALA A 7 -14.31 -39.53 -2.36
CA ALA A 7 -14.37 -39.44 -0.90
C ALA A 7 -12.97 -39.24 -0.29
N ALA A 8 -11.96 -40.01 -0.72
CA ALA A 8 -10.57 -39.84 -0.29
C ALA A 8 -10.02 -38.44 -0.64
N LEU A 9 -10.28 -37.95 -1.85
CA LEU A 9 -9.92 -36.59 -2.27
C LEU A 9 -10.66 -35.51 -1.47
N ALA A 10 -11.89 -35.77 -1.02
CA ALA A 10 -12.65 -34.84 -0.18
C ALA A 10 -12.06 -34.76 1.23
N GLU A 11 -11.69 -35.89 1.84
CA GLU A 11 -11.03 -35.92 3.15
C GLU A 11 -9.64 -35.24 3.11
N GLU A 12 -8.86 -35.48 2.07
CA GLU A 12 -7.56 -34.83 1.88
C GLU A 12 -7.72 -33.31 1.74
N LYS A 13 -8.72 -32.85 0.97
CA LYS A 13 -9.06 -31.43 0.87
C LYS A 13 -9.51 -30.84 2.20
N GLN A 14 -10.26 -31.57 3.01
CA GLN A 14 -10.68 -31.11 4.35
C GLN A 14 -9.48 -30.95 5.28
N LYS A 15 -8.56 -31.93 5.31
CA LYS A 15 -7.31 -31.85 6.09
C LYS A 15 -6.44 -30.69 5.62
N ALA A 16 -6.29 -30.50 4.30
CA ALA A 16 -5.55 -29.38 3.74
C ALA A 16 -6.22 -28.01 4.03
N ALA A 17 -7.55 -27.94 4.03
CA ALA A 17 -8.29 -26.73 4.38
C ALA A 17 -8.13 -26.39 5.87
N ALA A 18 -8.17 -27.39 6.76
CA ALA A 18 -7.94 -27.21 8.19
C ALA A 18 -6.51 -26.71 8.47
N ALA A 19 -5.50 -27.28 7.80
CA ALA A 19 -4.12 -26.81 7.90
C ALA A 19 -3.95 -25.37 7.39
N LYS A 20 -4.53 -25.03 6.22
CA LYS A 20 -4.53 -23.65 5.68
C LYS A 20 -5.24 -22.66 6.61
N SER A 21 -6.29 -23.08 7.30
CA SER A 21 -7.02 -22.25 8.27
C SER A 21 -6.12 -21.83 9.44
N LYS A 22 -5.35 -22.79 10.00
CA LYS A 22 -4.39 -22.51 11.07
C LYS A 22 -3.31 -21.53 10.64
N VAL A 23 -2.70 -21.74 9.47
CA VAL A 23 -1.68 -20.84 8.90
C VAL A 23 -2.25 -19.43 8.66
N ARG A 24 -3.49 -19.32 8.14
CA ARG A 24 -4.14 -18.01 7.97
C ARG A 24 -4.40 -17.31 9.30
N ALA A 25 -4.74 -18.04 10.36
CA ALA A 25 -4.94 -17.48 11.68
C ALA A 25 -3.65 -16.88 12.25
N GLU A 26 -2.53 -17.61 12.10
CA GLU A 26 -1.19 -17.13 12.48
C GLU A 26 -0.78 -15.90 11.66
N GLN A 27 -0.97 -15.93 10.33
CA GLN A 27 -0.68 -14.79 9.45
C GLN A 27 -1.50 -13.55 9.83
N ARG A 28 -2.78 -13.73 10.16
CA ARG A 28 -3.65 -12.63 10.60
C ARG A 28 -3.19 -12.05 11.94
N HIS A 29 -2.76 -12.91 12.88
CA HIS A 29 -2.20 -12.45 14.14
C HIS A 29 -0.89 -11.66 13.92
N ALA A 30 0.00 -12.16 13.07
CA ALA A 30 1.23 -11.46 12.70
C ALA A 30 0.94 -10.12 12.01
N LEU A 31 -0.06 -10.06 11.12
CA LEU A 31 -0.51 -8.82 10.47
C LEU A 31 -1.03 -7.83 11.50
N LYS A 32 -1.86 -8.26 12.46
CA LYS A 32 -2.36 -7.41 13.54
C LYS A 32 -1.22 -6.77 14.34
N MET A 33 -0.24 -7.57 14.75
CA MET A 33 0.93 -7.04 15.49
C MET A 33 1.74 -6.05 14.65
N ARG A 34 1.88 -6.30 13.34
CA ARG A 34 2.59 -5.41 12.42
C ARG A 34 1.84 -4.09 12.20
N THR A 35 0.52 -4.11 12.07
CA THR A 35 -0.31 -2.90 11.95
C THR A 35 -0.15 -2.00 13.17
N LEU A 36 -0.20 -2.57 14.38
CA LEU A 36 0.02 -1.82 15.62
C LEU A 36 1.41 -1.17 15.69
N LYS A 37 2.43 -1.84 15.15
CA LYS A 37 3.79 -1.28 15.06
C LYS A 37 3.83 -0.07 14.13
N TYR A 38 3.27 -0.17 12.94
CA TYR A 38 3.29 0.93 11.96
C TYR A 38 2.46 2.13 12.42
N ASP A 39 1.33 1.90 13.08
CA ASP A 39 0.51 2.99 13.62
C ASP A 39 1.29 3.82 14.67
N LYS A 40 2.00 3.14 15.59
CA LYS A 40 2.89 3.79 16.55
C LYS A 40 4.01 4.57 15.85
N GLU A 41 4.65 3.98 14.85
CA GLU A 41 5.73 4.62 14.09
C GLU A 41 5.26 5.91 13.39
N TYR A 42 4.09 5.88 12.73
CA TYR A 42 3.52 7.07 12.10
C TYR A 42 3.16 8.15 13.12
N ALA A 43 2.56 7.78 14.25
CA ALA A 43 2.20 8.73 15.31
C ALA A 43 3.44 9.38 15.94
N GLU A 44 4.48 8.59 16.24
CA GLU A 44 5.75 9.08 16.77
C GLU A 44 6.46 10.02 15.78
N HIS A 45 6.48 9.66 14.50
CA HIS A 45 7.07 10.48 13.45
C HIS A 45 6.37 11.85 13.34
N GLN A 46 5.04 11.89 13.35
CA GLN A 46 4.27 13.14 13.34
C GLN A 46 4.54 14.00 14.58
N ARG A 47 4.53 13.40 15.77
CA ARG A 47 4.86 14.10 17.02
C ARG A 47 6.27 14.67 16.99
N LYS A 48 7.24 13.93 16.46
CA LYS A 48 8.64 14.36 16.31
C LYS A 48 8.75 15.57 15.39
N LEU A 49 8.10 15.57 14.23
CA LEU A 49 8.09 16.72 13.31
C LEU A 49 7.51 17.97 13.99
N ILE A 50 6.40 17.84 14.72
CA ILE A 50 5.80 18.96 15.46
C ILE A 50 6.74 19.47 16.55
N ALA A 51 7.36 18.57 17.32
CA ALA A 51 8.30 18.94 18.37
C ALA A 51 9.52 19.69 17.80
N LEU A 52 10.06 19.25 16.68
CA LEU A 52 11.18 19.91 16.00
C LEU A 52 10.80 21.31 15.50
N ARG A 53 9.63 21.46 14.87
CA ARG A 53 9.10 22.78 14.48
C ARG A 53 8.97 23.73 15.68
N ARG A 54 8.45 23.24 16.81
CA ARG A 54 8.29 24.03 18.04
C ARG A 54 9.64 24.41 18.65
N LYS A 55 10.59 23.47 18.72
CA LYS A 55 11.94 23.72 19.22
C LYS A 55 12.66 24.79 18.39
N ALA A 56 12.62 24.67 17.06
CA ALA A 56 13.18 25.67 16.17
C ALA A 56 12.56 27.05 16.39
N LYS A 57 11.22 27.12 16.53
CA LYS A 57 10.51 28.37 16.83
C LYS A 57 10.93 29.00 18.17
N ILE A 58 11.16 28.20 19.22
CA ILE A 58 11.61 28.68 20.54
C ILE A 58 13.04 29.22 20.45
N GLU A 59 13.92 28.54 19.73
CA GLU A 59 15.32 28.93 19.55
C GLU A 59 15.50 30.09 18.55
N GLY A 60 14.43 30.52 17.88
CA GLY A 60 14.50 31.53 16.81
C GLY A 60 15.12 31.02 15.50
N ASN A 61 15.27 29.70 15.36
CA ASN A 61 15.82 29.02 14.18
C ASN A 61 14.70 28.56 13.22
N PHE A 62 15.07 28.28 11.97
CA PHE A 62 14.15 27.72 10.96
C PHE A 62 14.27 26.20 10.88
N PHE A 63 13.13 25.50 10.86
CA PHE A 63 13.08 24.06 10.62
C PHE A 63 12.68 23.77 9.17
N VAL A 64 13.60 23.20 8.40
CA VAL A 64 13.32 22.73 7.04
C VAL A 64 12.74 21.32 7.10
N GLU A 65 11.54 21.17 6.55
CA GLU A 65 10.85 19.88 6.52
C GLU A 65 11.45 18.93 5.49
N PRO A 66 11.42 17.61 5.73
CA PRO A 66 11.88 16.64 4.75
C PRO A 66 10.97 16.67 3.51
N GLU A 67 11.59 16.63 2.33
CA GLU A 67 10.87 16.57 1.04
C GLU A 67 10.07 15.27 0.89
N ALA A 68 8.94 15.35 0.19
CA ALA A 68 8.07 14.21 -0.06
C ALA A 68 8.75 13.20 -1.02
N LYS A 69 8.79 11.93 -0.62
CA LYS A 69 9.46 10.84 -1.37
C LYS A 69 8.56 10.12 -2.39
N LEU A 70 7.26 10.36 -2.33
CA LEU A 70 6.27 9.67 -3.15
C LEU A 70 5.24 10.68 -3.63
N LEU A 71 4.82 10.52 -4.89
CA LEU A 71 3.81 11.34 -5.52
C LEU A 71 2.63 10.45 -5.91
N PHE A 72 1.40 10.91 -5.66
CA PHE A 72 0.20 10.30 -6.22
C PHE A 72 -0.28 11.13 -7.40
N VAL A 73 -0.15 10.58 -8.61
CA VAL A 73 -0.49 11.30 -9.85
C VAL A 73 -1.79 10.77 -10.40
N ILE A 74 -2.73 11.67 -10.70
CA ILE A 74 -4.04 11.35 -11.27
C ILE A 74 -4.15 11.94 -12.68
N ARG A 75 -4.74 11.19 -13.60
CA ARG A 75 -5.03 11.70 -14.95
C ARG A 75 -6.33 12.52 -14.96
N ILE A 76 -6.20 13.82 -15.22
CA ILE A 76 -7.33 14.77 -15.31
C ILE A 76 -7.79 15.05 -16.76
N VAL A 77 -6.93 14.81 -17.76
CA VAL A 77 -7.26 15.06 -19.17
C VAL A 77 -7.66 13.75 -19.85
N GLY A 78 -8.69 13.80 -20.70
CA GLY A 78 -9.13 12.70 -21.56
C GLY A 78 -8.10 12.31 -22.63
N ILE A 79 -8.51 11.56 -23.66
CA ILE A 79 -7.59 11.07 -24.72
C ILE A 79 -7.52 12.03 -25.91
N ILE A 80 -8.59 12.78 -26.15
CA ILE A 80 -8.78 13.65 -27.32
C ILE A 80 -7.89 14.90 -27.19
N LYS A 81 -7.31 15.36 -28.30
CA LYS A 81 -6.43 16.55 -28.41
C LYS A 81 -5.12 16.49 -27.60
N ILE A 82 -4.61 15.30 -27.31
CA ILE A 82 -3.27 15.12 -26.70
C ILE A 82 -2.23 14.82 -27.78
N SER A 83 -1.08 15.52 -27.72
CA SER A 83 0.07 15.29 -28.61
C SER A 83 0.62 13.86 -28.44
N PRO A 84 1.16 13.23 -29.51
CA PRO A 84 1.67 11.85 -29.43
C PRO A 84 2.73 11.64 -28.35
N LYS A 85 3.61 12.64 -28.12
CA LYS A 85 4.65 12.60 -27.08
C LYS A 85 4.05 12.50 -25.68
N VAL A 86 3.11 13.38 -25.34
CA VAL A 86 2.45 13.38 -24.01
C VAL A 86 1.63 12.11 -23.82
N ARG A 87 0.93 11.66 -24.87
CA ARG A 87 0.19 10.39 -24.83
C ARG A 87 1.10 9.21 -24.48
N LYS A 88 2.32 9.16 -25.04
CA LYS A 88 3.28 8.10 -24.76
C LYS A 88 3.82 8.17 -23.32
N VAL A 89 4.11 9.37 -22.82
CA VAL A 89 4.53 9.56 -21.41
C VAL A 89 3.46 9.06 -20.45
N LEU A 90 2.19 9.42 -20.65
CA LEU A 90 1.09 8.93 -19.81
C LEU A 90 0.94 7.40 -19.86
N GLN A 91 1.19 6.78 -21.01
CA GLN A 91 1.19 5.31 -21.12
C GLN A 91 2.33 4.68 -20.32
N LEU A 92 3.53 5.26 -20.32
CA LEU A 92 4.67 4.78 -19.52
C LEU A 92 4.39 4.89 -18.02
N LEU A 93 3.73 5.98 -17.61
CA LEU A 93 3.26 6.16 -16.23
C LEU A 93 2.06 5.26 -15.87
N ARG A 94 1.53 4.48 -16.82
CA ARG A 94 0.35 3.61 -16.69
C ARG A 94 -0.99 4.35 -16.51
N LEU A 95 -1.04 5.63 -16.88
CA LEU A 95 -2.22 6.50 -16.81
C LEU A 95 -3.03 6.44 -18.12
N ARG A 96 -3.70 5.31 -18.38
CA ARG A 96 -4.41 5.05 -19.64
C ARG A 96 -5.79 5.68 -19.75
N GLN A 97 -6.55 5.73 -18.65
CA GLN A 97 -7.91 6.25 -18.61
C GLN A 97 -7.99 7.49 -17.73
N LEU A 98 -9.07 8.26 -17.92
CA LEU A 98 -9.41 9.40 -17.08
C LEU A 98 -9.63 8.93 -15.63
N HIS A 99 -9.18 9.72 -14.67
CA HIS A 99 -9.24 9.43 -13.22
C HIS A 99 -8.43 8.22 -12.75
N ASN A 100 -7.57 7.64 -13.59
CA ASN A 100 -6.58 6.68 -13.11
C ASN A 100 -5.55 7.38 -12.22
N GLY A 101 -5.19 6.74 -11.11
CA GLY A 101 -4.17 7.20 -10.17
C GLY A 101 -3.02 6.19 -10.04
N VAL A 102 -1.78 6.67 -9.99
CA VAL A 102 -0.58 5.85 -9.83
C VAL A 102 0.38 6.52 -8.85
N PHE A 103 0.97 5.73 -7.94
CA PHE A 103 2.09 6.17 -7.12
C PHE A 103 3.39 6.17 -7.93
N LEU A 104 4.09 7.30 -7.92
CA LEU A 104 5.43 7.47 -8.44
C LEU A 104 6.41 7.72 -7.30
N LYS A 105 7.66 7.36 -7.53
CA LYS A 105 8.80 7.69 -6.67
C LYS A 105 9.47 8.94 -7.18
#